data_AF-A0A089IHW9-F1
#
_entry.id   AF-A0A089IHW9-F1
#
_cell.length_a   1.000
_cell.length_b   1.000
_cell.length_c   1.000
_cell.angle_alpha   90.00
_cell.angle_beta   90.00
_cell.angle_gamma   90.00
#
_symmetry.space_group_name_H-M   'P 1'
#
loop_
_entity.id
_entity.type
_entity.pdbx_description
1 polymer ?
#
loop_
_entity_poly.entity_id
_entity_poly.type
_entity_poly.pdbx_seq_one_letter_code
_entity_poly.pdbx_strand_id
1 'polypeptide(L)'
;MNKTMLIIFTITLLFIGLIGCGNARTEVKQSNQIELDAQNIVSINLIEKDQPATTISEASSLERFVQAVTTAEYDKGQLDIAPSDYRTTVNMKEGISYEFSFWIVGSNSGLLIKSGQTGHYRLSDISKKDLLDLFQSTVKEDKISPADTTNPQPPNVQVTVGGEHFDAIQGSYCWNDNGKGSCVDMASYDQLVTKQKVHPKAISRDQVELKFSSAPKEIEVVASFPGEERPDEALSVENNSFQLAAGSGKHLYIIQARWPQGSASYVFEVECSASKE
;
A
#
# COMPACT_ATOMS: atom_id res chain seq x y z
N MET A 1 -45.38 80.53 -44.92
CA MET A 1 -44.59 81.06 -43.78
C MET A 1 -44.80 80.09 -42.62
N ASN A 2 -44.07 78.97 -42.61
CA ASN A 2 -44.26 77.91 -41.62
C ASN A 2 -43.04 77.80 -40.70
N LYS A 3 -43.36 77.81 -39.41
CA LYS A 3 -42.46 77.75 -38.27
C LYS A 3 -42.08 76.29 -37.97
N THR A 4 -40.79 76.10 -37.69
CA THR A 4 -40.18 75.29 -36.61
C THR A 4 -40.91 74.03 -36.12
N MET A 5 -40.20 72.90 -36.02
CA MET A 5 -39.51 72.48 -34.78
C MET A 5 -39.01 71.03 -34.87
N LEU A 6 -37.73 70.86 -34.54
CA LEU A 6 -37.00 69.61 -34.35
C LEU A 6 -37.40 68.95 -33.03
N ILE A 7 -37.74 67.65 -33.02
CA ILE A 7 -37.86 66.84 -31.80
C ILE A 7 -37.12 65.51 -32.01
N ILE A 8 -36.12 65.28 -31.17
CA ILE A 8 -35.27 64.09 -31.09
C ILE A 8 -36.06 62.99 -30.35
N PHE A 9 -36.24 61.83 -30.97
CA PHE A 9 -36.88 60.67 -30.36
C PHE A 9 -35.86 59.87 -29.54
N THR A 10 -35.93 59.99 -28.21
CA THR A 10 -35.30 59.04 -27.27
C THR A 10 -36.16 57.79 -27.13
N ILE A 11 -35.63 56.64 -27.56
CA ILE A 11 -36.27 55.33 -27.40
C ILE A 11 -36.01 54.83 -25.98
N THR A 12 -37.00 54.97 -25.10
CA THR A 12 -37.08 54.23 -23.83
C THR A 12 -37.69 52.85 -24.09
N LEU A 13 -36.83 51.83 -24.11
CA LEU A 13 -37.25 50.42 -24.17
C LEU A 13 -37.67 49.96 -22.77
N LEU A 14 -38.99 49.85 -22.60
CA LEU A 14 -39.65 49.30 -21.41
C LEU A 14 -39.53 47.77 -21.44
N PHE A 15 -38.58 47.20 -20.70
CA PHE A 15 -38.53 45.74 -20.49
C PHE A 15 -39.56 45.36 -19.42
N ILE A 16 -40.68 44.79 -19.88
CA ILE A 16 -41.68 44.14 -19.02
C ILE A 16 -41.06 42.83 -18.51
N GLY A 17 -40.85 42.74 -17.20
CA GLY A 17 -40.36 41.55 -16.53
C GLY A 17 -41.35 40.40 -16.64
N LEU A 18 -40.97 39.35 -17.37
CA LEU A 18 -41.54 38.02 -17.19
C LEU A 18 -40.89 37.42 -15.94
N ILE A 19 -41.66 37.34 -14.86
CA ILE A 19 -41.33 36.54 -13.67
C ILE A 19 -41.41 35.08 -14.10
N GLY A 20 -40.29 34.55 -14.57
CA GLY A 20 -40.06 33.12 -14.71
C GLY A 20 -39.48 32.59 -13.40
N CYS A 21 -40.26 31.82 -12.65
CA CYS A 21 -39.73 30.95 -11.60
C CYS A 21 -38.90 29.83 -12.25
N GLY A 22 -37.64 30.12 -12.55
CA GLY A 22 -36.63 29.12 -12.84
C GLY A 22 -35.65 29.09 -11.69
N ASN A 23 -35.65 28.01 -10.91
CA ASN A 23 -34.63 27.74 -9.90
C ASN A 23 -33.26 28.12 -10.46
N ALA A 24 -32.53 28.96 -9.75
CA ALA A 24 -31.11 29.15 -9.97
C ALA A 24 -30.42 27.80 -9.71
N ARG A 25 -30.39 26.95 -10.74
CA ARG A 25 -29.45 25.85 -10.79
C ARG A 25 -28.11 26.53 -11.00
N THR A 26 -27.38 26.69 -9.92
CA THR A 26 -25.98 27.09 -9.92
C THR A 26 -25.28 26.15 -10.90
N GLU A 27 -25.02 26.61 -12.12
CA GLU A 27 -24.08 25.93 -13.00
C GLU A 27 -22.73 26.07 -12.31
N VAL A 28 -22.35 25.01 -11.58
CA VAL A 28 -20.99 24.86 -11.09
C VAL A 28 -20.13 24.77 -12.35
N LYS A 29 -19.46 25.87 -12.70
CA LYS A 29 -18.35 25.83 -13.65
C LYS A 29 -17.38 24.78 -13.11
N GLN A 30 -17.35 23.60 -13.73
CA GLN A 30 -16.31 22.63 -13.42
C GLN A 30 -14.98 23.28 -13.80
N SER A 31 -14.20 23.66 -12.80
CA SER A 31 -12.82 24.06 -13.00
C SER A 31 -12.10 22.85 -13.57
N ASN A 32 -11.54 23.00 -14.78
CA ASN A 32 -10.75 21.95 -15.41
C ASN A 32 -9.39 21.76 -14.70
N GLN A 33 -9.09 22.60 -13.71
CA GLN A 33 -7.92 22.49 -12.86
C GLN A 33 -8.25 21.71 -11.60
N ILE A 34 -7.31 20.87 -11.13
CA ILE A 34 -7.44 20.21 -9.84
C ILE A 34 -7.09 21.25 -8.77
N GLU A 35 -8.06 21.58 -7.93
CA GLU A 35 -7.90 22.48 -6.79
C GLU A 35 -7.86 21.65 -5.51
N LEU A 36 -6.68 21.56 -4.92
CA LEU A 36 -6.44 20.90 -3.63
C LEU A 36 -5.46 21.75 -2.83
N ASP A 37 -5.67 21.80 -1.52
CA ASP A 37 -4.75 22.41 -0.56
C ASP A 37 -4.33 21.34 0.46
N ALA A 38 -3.04 21.07 0.53
CA ALA A 38 -2.48 20.05 1.42
C ALA A 38 -2.84 20.30 2.89
N GLN A 39 -2.98 21.57 3.31
CA GLN A 39 -3.33 21.92 4.68
C GLN A 39 -4.78 21.53 5.03
N ASN A 40 -5.63 21.30 4.04
CA ASN A 40 -7.02 20.92 4.22
C ASN A 40 -7.25 19.41 4.05
N ILE A 41 -6.20 18.64 3.70
CA ILE A 41 -6.24 17.19 3.61
C ILE A 41 -5.97 16.59 5.00
N VAL A 42 -6.78 15.61 5.38
CA VAL A 42 -6.60 14.79 6.60
C VAL A 42 -5.76 13.56 6.28
N SER A 43 -6.11 12.85 5.21
CA SER A 43 -5.39 11.67 4.76
C SER A 43 -5.67 11.36 3.30
N ILE A 44 -4.83 10.52 2.71
CA ILE A 44 -5.05 9.92 1.39
C ILE A 44 -5.01 8.40 1.56
N ASN A 45 -6.12 7.74 1.27
CA ASN A 45 -6.15 6.29 1.20
C ASN A 45 -5.71 5.86 -0.20
N LEU A 46 -4.61 5.12 -0.31
CA LEU A 46 -4.00 4.65 -1.55
C LEU A 46 -4.27 3.15 -1.71
N ILE A 47 -4.72 2.75 -2.89
CA ILE A 47 -4.93 1.35 -3.26
C ILE A 47 -4.08 1.06 -4.50
N GLU A 48 -3.17 0.09 -4.40
CA GLU A 48 -2.45 -0.46 -5.56
C GLU A 48 -3.23 -1.65 -6.13
N LYS A 49 -3.88 -1.48 -7.28
CA LYS A 49 -4.74 -2.49 -7.91
C LYS A 49 -5.77 -3.10 -6.92
N ASP A 50 -5.57 -4.36 -6.54
CA ASP A 50 -6.43 -5.14 -5.63
C ASP A 50 -5.77 -5.38 -4.26
N GLN A 51 -4.68 -4.67 -3.96
CA GLN A 51 -4.05 -4.71 -2.64
C GLN A 51 -4.92 -3.95 -1.61
N PRO A 52 -4.77 -4.24 -0.31
CA PRO A 52 -5.38 -3.43 0.75
C PRO A 52 -4.99 -1.95 0.65
N ALA A 53 -5.86 -1.08 1.15
CA ALA A 53 -5.60 0.35 1.16
C ALA A 53 -4.52 0.71 2.20
N THR A 54 -3.51 1.48 1.81
CA THR A 54 -2.53 2.10 2.70
C THR A 54 -2.88 3.57 2.91
N THR A 55 -2.57 4.14 4.09
CA THR A 55 -2.90 5.53 4.40
C THR A 55 -1.66 6.43 4.35
N ILE A 56 -1.74 7.52 3.59
CA ILE A 56 -0.76 8.62 3.59
C ILE A 56 -1.33 9.73 4.47
N SER A 57 -0.60 10.14 5.51
CA SER A 57 -1.01 11.22 6.42
C SER A 57 0.13 12.19 6.78
N GLU A 58 1.36 11.89 6.38
CA GLU A 58 2.53 12.72 6.64
C GLU A 58 2.47 14.01 5.81
N ALA A 59 2.67 15.17 6.44
CA ALA A 59 2.43 16.47 5.83
C ALA A 59 3.26 16.71 4.55
N SER A 60 4.54 16.33 4.55
CA SER A 60 5.41 16.47 3.37
C SER A 60 4.97 15.56 2.22
N SER A 61 4.44 14.37 2.54
CA SER A 61 3.86 13.47 1.55
C SER A 61 2.55 14.00 0.97
N LEU A 62 1.70 14.62 1.79
CA LEU A 62 0.47 15.28 1.33
C LEU A 62 0.79 16.46 0.40
N GLU A 63 1.79 17.28 0.75
CA GLU A 63 2.26 18.38 -0.10
C GLU A 63 2.78 17.90 -1.45
N ARG A 64 3.61 16.84 -1.45
CA ARG A 64 4.13 16.22 -2.68
C ARG A 64 3.01 15.69 -3.57
N PHE A 65 2.00 15.02 -2.99
CA PHE A 65 0.84 14.56 -3.74
C PHE A 65 0.11 15.73 -4.39
N VAL A 66 -0.23 16.77 -3.60
CA VAL A 66 -0.96 17.95 -4.09
C VAL A 66 -0.19 18.60 -5.22
N GLN A 67 1.10 18.88 -5.03
CA GLN A 67 1.94 19.50 -6.05
C GLN A 67 1.92 18.73 -7.38
N ALA A 68 2.01 17.40 -7.33
CA ALA A 68 2.02 16.58 -8.53
C ALA A 68 0.67 16.57 -9.27
N VAL A 69 -0.46 16.50 -8.54
CA VAL A 69 -1.78 16.43 -9.18
C VAL A 69 -2.32 17.79 -9.61
N THR A 70 -2.00 18.87 -8.89
CA THR A 70 -2.48 20.22 -9.24
C THR A 70 -1.73 20.84 -10.41
N THR A 71 -0.56 20.30 -10.79
CA THR A 71 0.21 20.71 -11.97
C THR A 71 -0.13 19.91 -13.22
N ALA A 72 -1.00 18.90 -13.11
CA ALA A 72 -1.39 18.05 -14.23
C ALA A 72 -2.21 18.82 -15.27
N GLU A 73 -1.90 18.60 -16.54
CA GLU A 73 -2.54 19.29 -17.66
C GLU A 73 -3.83 18.57 -18.05
N TYR A 74 -4.94 19.30 -18.09
CA TYR A 74 -6.23 18.75 -18.45
C TYR A 74 -6.37 18.53 -19.97
N ASP A 75 -6.88 17.36 -20.35
CA ASP A 75 -7.30 17.03 -21.71
C ASP A 75 -8.72 16.45 -21.72
N LYS A 76 -9.56 17.01 -22.59
CA LYS A 76 -10.96 16.62 -22.78
C LYS A 76 -11.13 15.31 -23.55
N GLY A 77 -10.05 14.76 -24.14
CA GLY A 77 -10.06 13.51 -24.87
C GLY A 77 -10.60 12.35 -24.02
N GLN A 78 -11.49 11.54 -24.61
CA GLN A 78 -11.89 10.26 -24.04
C GLN A 78 -10.86 9.21 -24.43
N LEU A 79 -10.42 8.42 -23.46
CA LEU A 79 -9.46 7.35 -23.67
C LEU A 79 -10.15 6.01 -23.42
N ASP A 80 -9.88 5.04 -24.28
CA ASP A 80 -10.15 3.63 -24.00
C ASP A 80 -8.97 3.08 -23.20
N ILE A 81 -9.14 2.99 -21.88
CA ILE A 81 -8.04 2.71 -20.94
C ILE A 81 -8.31 1.46 -20.12
N ALA A 82 -7.23 0.69 -19.93
CA ALA A 82 -7.18 -0.46 -19.04
C ALA A 82 -7.49 -0.04 -17.58
N PRO A 83 -7.66 -1.00 -16.65
CA PRO A 83 -7.76 -0.68 -15.23
C PRO A 83 -6.58 0.15 -14.73
N SER A 84 -6.83 1.05 -13.78
CA SER A 84 -5.80 1.92 -13.20
C SER A 84 -4.77 1.13 -12.39
N ASP A 85 -3.55 1.66 -12.32
CA ASP A 85 -2.48 1.12 -11.47
C ASP A 85 -2.75 1.40 -9.99
N TYR A 86 -3.19 2.64 -9.72
CA TYR A 86 -3.50 3.09 -8.36
C TYR A 86 -4.84 3.83 -8.31
N ARG A 87 -5.51 3.73 -7.17
CA ARG A 87 -6.65 4.58 -6.80
C ARG A 87 -6.35 5.30 -5.50
N THR A 88 -6.75 6.56 -5.40
CA THR A 88 -6.66 7.30 -4.14
C THR A 88 -7.98 7.93 -3.74
N THR A 89 -8.30 7.89 -2.46
CA THR A 89 -9.36 8.69 -1.84
C THR A 89 -8.71 9.74 -0.95
N VAL A 90 -8.78 11.01 -1.36
CA VAL A 90 -8.28 12.17 -0.61
C VAL A 90 -9.38 12.62 0.34
N ASN A 91 -9.18 12.47 1.65
CA ASN A 91 -10.14 12.84 2.69
C ASN A 91 -9.82 14.24 3.23
N MET A 92 -10.75 15.17 3.13
CA MET A 92 -10.60 16.56 3.56
C MET A 92 -11.11 16.77 5.00
N LYS A 93 -10.67 17.85 5.65
CA LYS A 93 -11.10 18.22 7.03
C LYS A 93 -12.60 18.44 7.19
N GLU A 94 -13.27 18.87 6.12
CA GLU A 94 -14.72 19.14 6.10
C GLU A 94 -15.56 17.88 5.82
N GLY A 95 -14.95 16.69 5.80
CA GLY A 95 -15.64 15.42 5.52
C GLY A 95 -15.95 15.19 4.04
N ILE A 96 -15.47 16.07 3.15
CA ILE A 96 -15.51 15.89 1.70
C ILE A 96 -14.38 14.96 1.29
N SER A 97 -14.63 14.05 0.35
CA SER A 97 -13.58 13.21 -0.23
C SER A 97 -13.54 13.30 -1.75
N TYR A 98 -12.33 13.20 -2.31
CA TYR A 98 -12.10 13.17 -3.76
C TYR A 98 -11.42 11.87 -4.17
N GLU A 99 -11.93 11.25 -5.22
CA GLU A 99 -11.36 10.03 -5.77
C GLU A 99 -10.55 10.31 -7.02
N PHE A 100 -9.39 9.67 -7.12
CA PHE A 100 -8.52 9.71 -8.29
C PHE A 100 -8.12 8.29 -8.71
N SER A 101 -7.98 8.10 -10.01
CA SER A 101 -7.41 6.89 -10.62
C SER A 101 -6.17 7.26 -11.42
N PHE A 102 -5.11 6.47 -11.32
CA PHE A 102 -3.80 6.75 -11.90
C PHE A 102 -3.33 5.61 -12.80
N TRP A 103 -2.77 5.96 -13.95
CA TRP A 103 -2.02 5.09 -14.85
C TRP A 103 -0.62 5.66 -14.96
N ILE A 104 0.29 5.23 -14.08
CA ILE A 104 1.62 5.82 -13.91
C ILE A 104 2.76 4.78 -13.92
N VAL A 105 2.44 3.50 -14.12
CA VAL A 105 3.42 2.41 -14.24
C VAL A 105 3.74 2.14 -15.73
N GLY A 106 5.00 1.84 -16.06
CA GLY A 106 5.43 1.52 -17.43
C GLY A 106 5.77 2.73 -18.31
N SER A 107 5.97 2.49 -19.61
CA SER A 107 6.53 3.45 -20.57
C SER A 107 5.51 4.40 -21.22
N ASN A 108 4.25 3.98 -21.38
CA ASN A 108 3.16 4.81 -21.94
C ASN A 108 2.15 5.24 -20.85
N SER A 109 2.67 5.83 -19.78
CA SER A 109 1.89 6.17 -18.58
C SER A 109 2.24 7.57 -18.06
N GLY A 110 1.39 8.12 -17.20
CA GLY A 110 1.40 9.53 -16.80
C GLY A 110 0.00 10.14 -16.84
N LEU A 111 -1.04 9.33 -16.62
CA LEU A 111 -2.42 9.78 -16.71
C LEU A 111 -3.07 9.67 -15.33
N LEU A 112 -3.96 10.62 -15.05
CA LEU A 112 -4.90 10.49 -13.94
C LEU A 112 -6.28 10.99 -14.34
N ILE A 113 -7.29 10.47 -13.64
CA ILE A 113 -8.68 10.93 -13.73
C ILE A 113 -9.16 11.25 -12.32
N LYS A 114 -9.83 12.40 -12.17
CA LYS A 114 -10.59 12.75 -10.97
C LYS A 114 -12.05 12.34 -11.15
N SER A 115 -12.60 11.58 -10.21
CA SER A 115 -13.99 11.16 -10.25
C SER A 115 -14.94 12.37 -10.35
N GLY A 116 -15.95 12.25 -11.21
CA GLY A 116 -16.92 13.32 -11.50
C GLY A 116 -16.44 14.39 -12.50
N GLN A 117 -15.20 14.33 -13.00
CA GLN A 117 -14.73 15.19 -14.09
C GLN A 117 -14.89 14.49 -15.45
N THR A 118 -15.17 15.27 -16.48
CA THR A 118 -15.15 14.76 -17.87
C THR A 118 -13.73 14.92 -18.41
N GLY A 119 -13.13 13.89 -19.00
CA GLY A 119 -11.75 13.94 -19.52
C GLY A 119 -10.71 13.33 -18.58
N HIS A 120 -9.43 13.63 -18.83
CA HIS A 120 -8.29 13.12 -18.08
C HIS A 120 -7.22 14.20 -17.91
N TYR A 121 -6.21 13.91 -17.10
CA TYR A 121 -5.08 14.79 -16.86
C TYR A 121 -3.78 14.08 -17.22
N ARG A 122 -2.83 14.85 -17.76
CA ARG A 122 -1.47 14.39 -18.04
C ARG A 122 -0.50 14.94 -17.01
N LEU A 123 0.24 14.02 -16.40
CA LEU A 123 1.35 14.32 -15.50
C LEU A 123 2.60 14.61 -16.34
N SER A 124 3.42 15.56 -15.88
CA SER A 124 4.80 15.66 -16.34
C SER A 124 5.61 14.44 -15.89
N ASP A 125 6.73 14.15 -16.57
CA ASP A 125 7.61 13.03 -16.17
C ASP A 125 8.10 13.17 -14.72
N ILE A 126 8.34 14.40 -14.26
CA ILE A 126 8.73 14.71 -12.89
C ILE A 126 7.60 14.35 -11.93
N SER A 127 6.39 14.84 -12.17
CA SER A 127 5.23 14.59 -11.30
C SER A 127 4.83 13.11 -11.29
N LYS A 128 4.93 12.44 -12.44
CA LYS A 128 4.74 10.99 -12.56
C LYS A 128 5.75 10.25 -11.70
N LYS A 129 7.05 10.56 -11.82
CA LYS A 129 8.10 9.92 -11.03
C LYS A 129 7.87 10.17 -9.53
N ASP A 130 7.55 11.40 -9.15
CA ASP A 130 7.38 11.78 -7.75
C ASP A 130 6.16 11.10 -7.11
N LEU A 131 5.05 10.96 -7.85
CA LEU A 131 3.89 10.17 -7.40
C LEU A 131 4.19 8.69 -7.34
N LEU A 132 4.92 8.13 -8.32
CA LEU A 132 5.30 6.73 -8.30
C LEU A 132 6.23 6.42 -7.12
N ASP A 133 7.21 7.27 -6.87
CA ASP A 133 8.11 7.16 -5.72
C ASP A 133 7.33 7.28 -4.41
N LEU A 134 6.39 8.24 -4.31
CA LEU A 134 5.51 8.39 -3.15
C LEU A 134 4.65 7.14 -2.93
N PHE A 135 3.92 6.67 -3.94
CA PHE A 135 3.03 5.51 -3.80
C PHE A 135 3.79 4.24 -3.51
N GLN A 136 4.91 4.00 -4.20
CA GLN A 136 5.73 2.83 -3.95
C GLN A 136 6.44 2.90 -2.62
N SER A 137 6.91 4.07 -2.16
CA SER A 137 7.48 4.19 -0.81
C SER A 137 6.41 3.95 0.25
N THR A 138 5.21 4.48 0.09
CA THR A 138 4.07 4.19 0.97
C THR A 138 3.71 2.69 0.99
N VAL A 139 3.62 2.04 -0.17
CA VAL A 139 3.33 0.59 -0.27
C VAL A 139 4.51 -0.28 0.19
N LYS A 140 5.75 0.20 0.04
CA LYS A 140 6.97 -0.47 0.53
C LYS A 140 7.16 -0.26 2.03
N GLU A 141 6.75 0.87 2.61
CA GLU A 141 6.75 1.11 4.05
C GLU A 141 5.70 0.24 4.76
N ASP A 142 4.57 -0.07 4.12
CA ASP A 142 3.61 -1.08 4.58
C ASP A 142 4.15 -2.52 4.48
N LYS A 143 5.25 -2.74 3.74
CA LYS A 143 5.86 -4.08 3.52
C LYS A 143 7.27 -4.22 4.12
N ILE A 144 7.98 -3.14 4.43
CA ILE A 144 9.36 -3.06 4.96
C ILE A 144 9.56 -1.67 5.62
N SER A 145 9.39 -1.56 6.95
CA SER A 145 10.02 -0.60 7.91
C SER A 145 9.01 0.01 8.92
N PRO A 146 9.40 0.23 10.20
CA PRO A 146 8.50 0.31 11.33
C PRO A 146 8.10 1.76 11.66
N ALA A 147 6.83 2.11 11.44
CA ALA A 147 6.19 3.28 12.07
C ALA A 147 4.65 3.21 12.01
N ASP A 148 4.05 2.23 12.69
CA ASP A 148 2.89 2.54 13.53
C ASP A 148 3.32 2.29 14.97
N THR A 149 3.94 3.32 15.58
CA THR A 149 4.21 3.36 17.02
C THR A 149 2.91 3.54 17.79
N THR A 150 2.03 2.55 17.72
CA THR A 150 1.08 2.25 18.78
C THR A 150 0.79 0.77 18.97
N ASN A 151 1.06 -0.12 17.99
CA ASN A 151 0.80 -1.56 18.15
C ASN A 151 2.09 -2.36 18.39
N PRO A 152 2.19 -3.07 19.51
CA PRO A 152 3.43 -3.71 19.89
C PRO A 152 3.70 -4.93 19.00
N GLN A 153 4.98 -5.13 18.68
CA GLN A 153 5.44 -6.16 17.75
C GLN A 153 6.19 -7.28 18.48
N PRO A 154 6.06 -8.53 18.00
CA PRO A 154 6.90 -9.62 18.48
C PRO A 154 8.37 -9.42 18.04
N PRO A 155 9.33 -10.06 18.72
CA PRO A 155 10.74 -10.05 18.33
C PRO A 155 10.96 -10.59 16.91
N ASN A 156 11.91 -10.04 16.16
CA ASN A 156 12.39 -10.68 14.93
C ASN A 156 13.28 -11.89 15.24
N VAL A 157 13.44 -12.79 14.27
CA VAL A 157 14.34 -13.94 14.34
C VAL A 157 15.29 -13.98 13.14
N GLN A 158 16.58 -14.04 13.44
CA GLN A 158 17.63 -14.29 12.47
C GLN A 158 17.96 -15.79 12.46
N VAL A 159 18.07 -16.36 11.28
CA VAL A 159 18.35 -17.77 11.01
C VAL A 159 19.77 -17.90 10.46
N THR A 160 20.48 -18.91 10.95
CA THR A 160 21.78 -19.34 10.40
C THR A 160 21.69 -20.80 9.97
N VAL A 161 21.98 -21.08 8.70
CA VAL A 161 22.01 -22.45 8.14
C VAL A 161 22.83 -22.48 6.85
N GLY A 162 23.59 -23.55 6.61
CA GLY A 162 24.38 -23.69 5.37
C GLY A 162 25.43 -22.58 5.16
N GLY A 163 25.85 -21.90 6.23
CA GLY A 163 26.75 -20.74 6.17
C GLY A 163 26.08 -19.42 5.78
N GLU A 164 24.77 -19.41 5.54
CA GLU A 164 23.98 -18.21 5.26
C GLU A 164 23.35 -17.65 6.53
N HIS A 165 23.17 -16.33 6.56
CA HIS A 165 22.53 -15.60 7.66
C HIS A 165 21.44 -14.67 7.11
N PHE A 166 20.21 -14.82 7.58
CA PHE A 166 19.06 -14.04 7.08
C PHE A 166 17.92 -13.98 8.09
N ASP A 167 17.00 -13.03 7.92
CA ASP A 167 15.81 -12.94 8.77
C ASP A 167 14.72 -13.89 8.28
N ALA A 168 14.10 -14.63 9.19
CA ALA A 168 12.88 -15.36 8.85
C ALA A 168 11.71 -14.39 8.66
N ILE A 169 10.73 -14.79 7.86
CA ILE A 169 9.57 -13.96 7.55
C ILE A 169 8.53 -14.16 8.66
N GLN A 170 8.14 -13.07 9.31
CA GLN A 170 7.07 -13.10 10.31
C GLN A 170 5.72 -13.47 9.67
N GLY A 171 5.08 -14.47 10.25
CA GLY A 171 3.70 -14.86 9.99
C GLY A 171 2.74 -14.21 10.97
N SER A 172 1.60 -14.86 11.20
CA SER A 172 0.57 -14.34 12.10
C SER A 172 1.09 -14.21 13.53
N TYR A 173 0.56 -13.23 14.26
CA TYR A 173 0.92 -13.03 15.66
C TYR A 173 -0.23 -12.44 16.46
N CYS A 174 -0.19 -12.67 17.76
CA CYS A 174 -0.96 -11.95 18.77
C CYS A 174 0.02 -11.44 19.81
N TRP A 175 0.05 -10.13 20.02
CA TRP A 175 1.05 -9.49 20.86
C TRP A 175 0.44 -8.41 21.74
N ASN A 176 0.78 -8.45 23.02
CA ASN A 176 0.35 -7.49 24.02
C ASN A 176 1.56 -6.94 24.77
N ASP A 177 1.74 -5.64 24.69
CA ASP A 177 2.76 -4.93 25.45
C ASP A 177 2.16 -3.64 26.00
N ASN A 178 2.48 -3.34 27.27
CA ASN A 178 2.04 -2.12 27.96
C ASN A 178 0.53 -1.85 27.87
N GLY A 179 -0.31 -2.90 27.87
CA GLY A 179 -1.76 -2.80 27.86
C GLY A 179 -2.38 -2.56 26.47
N LYS A 180 -1.57 -2.58 25.41
CA LYS A 180 -2.03 -2.54 24.02
C LYS A 180 -1.84 -3.93 23.41
N GLY A 181 -2.93 -4.52 22.91
CA GLY A 181 -2.91 -5.83 22.27
C GLY A 181 -3.25 -5.71 20.79
N SER A 182 -2.54 -6.43 19.93
CA SER A 182 -2.83 -6.57 18.51
C SER A 182 -2.72 -8.02 18.08
N CYS A 183 -3.69 -8.50 17.32
CA CYS A 183 -3.60 -9.76 16.59
C CYS A 183 -3.63 -9.44 15.10
N VAL A 184 -2.64 -9.94 14.37
CA VAL A 184 -2.50 -9.72 12.94
C VAL A 184 -2.40 -11.06 12.25
N ASP A 185 -3.34 -11.28 11.33
CA ASP A 185 -3.35 -12.43 10.45
C ASP A 185 -2.55 -12.14 9.18
N MET A 186 -1.60 -13.01 8.88
CA MET A 186 -0.77 -12.92 7.69
C MET A 186 -1.21 -13.94 6.64
N ALA A 187 -0.70 -13.76 5.42
CA ALA A 187 -0.84 -14.75 4.36
C ALA A 187 -0.32 -16.13 4.79
N SER A 188 -0.70 -17.17 4.05
CA SER A 188 -0.24 -18.54 4.31
C SER A 188 1.27 -18.66 4.12
N TYR A 189 1.89 -19.66 4.77
CA TYR A 189 3.35 -19.80 4.79
C TYR A 189 3.96 -20.02 3.39
N ASP A 190 3.28 -20.75 2.52
CA ASP A 190 3.65 -20.94 1.11
C ASP A 190 3.64 -19.62 0.32
N GLN A 191 2.75 -18.69 0.65
CA GLN A 191 2.72 -17.35 0.05
C GLN A 191 3.77 -16.43 0.67
N LEU A 192 3.93 -16.46 2.00
CA LEU A 192 4.89 -15.62 2.71
C LEU A 192 6.31 -15.88 2.25
N VAL A 193 6.70 -17.15 2.14
CA VAL A 193 8.08 -17.54 1.83
C VAL A 193 8.54 -17.10 0.43
N THR A 194 7.61 -16.79 -0.49
CA THR A 194 7.95 -16.19 -1.80
C THR A 194 8.66 -14.83 -1.69
N LYS A 195 8.55 -14.17 -0.53
CA LYS A 195 9.22 -12.89 -0.21
C LYS A 195 10.64 -13.08 0.31
N GLN A 196 11.09 -14.32 0.51
CA GLN A 196 12.40 -14.62 1.05
C GLN A 196 13.47 -14.15 0.05
N LYS A 197 14.47 -13.43 0.57
CA LYS A 197 15.54 -12.85 -0.27
C LYS A 197 16.75 -13.77 -0.40
N VAL A 198 17.02 -14.55 0.65
CA VAL A 198 18.17 -15.46 0.74
C VAL A 198 17.62 -16.87 0.69
N HIS A 199 17.98 -17.66 -0.32
CA HIS A 199 17.57 -19.07 -0.45
C HIS A 199 18.76 -19.98 -0.11
N PRO A 200 18.95 -20.32 1.18
CA PRO A 200 20.11 -21.11 1.60
C PRO A 200 20.07 -22.51 1.00
N LYS A 201 21.26 -23.01 0.64
CA LYS A 201 21.48 -24.40 0.28
C LYS A 201 22.19 -25.09 1.42
N ALA A 202 21.65 -26.21 1.88
CA ALA A 202 22.18 -26.93 3.04
C ALA A 202 22.14 -28.45 2.80
N ILE A 203 22.78 -29.18 3.69
CA ILE A 203 22.74 -30.64 3.72
C ILE A 203 21.66 -31.06 4.72
N SER A 204 20.92 -32.12 4.40
CA SER A 204 19.97 -32.75 5.33
C SER A 204 20.62 -32.94 6.70
N ARG A 205 19.87 -32.66 7.79
CA ARG A 205 20.35 -32.70 9.18
C ARG A 205 21.36 -31.62 9.59
N ASP A 206 21.72 -30.68 8.70
CA ASP A 206 22.51 -29.51 9.12
C ASP A 206 21.82 -28.78 10.27
N GLN A 207 22.65 -28.23 11.15
CA GLN A 207 22.17 -27.45 12.28
C GLN A 207 21.67 -26.09 11.80
N VAL A 208 20.51 -25.70 12.30
CA VAL A 208 19.92 -24.38 12.18
C VAL A 208 20.03 -23.69 13.53
N GLU A 209 20.53 -22.46 13.54
CA GLU A 209 20.54 -21.61 14.75
C GLU A 209 19.52 -20.47 14.60
N LEU A 210 18.73 -20.25 15.64
CA LEU A 210 17.74 -19.18 15.74
C LEU A 210 18.20 -18.13 16.75
N LYS A 211 18.30 -16.89 16.29
CA LYS A 211 18.65 -15.75 17.13
C LYS A 211 17.50 -14.75 17.15
N PHE A 212 16.73 -14.78 18.23
CA PHE A 212 15.69 -13.79 18.49
C PHE A 212 16.29 -12.51 19.09
N SER A 213 15.74 -11.33 18.74
CA SER A 213 16.11 -10.08 19.43
C SER A 213 15.72 -10.07 20.90
N SER A 214 14.71 -10.86 21.28
CA SER A 214 14.37 -11.20 22.66
C SER A 214 13.97 -12.66 22.74
N ALA A 215 14.57 -13.43 23.66
CA ALA A 215 14.39 -14.88 23.71
C ALA A 215 12.95 -15.29 24.12
N PRO A 216 12.31 -16.21 23.39
CA PRO A 216 11.02 -16.77 23.78
C PRO A 216 11.12 -17.73 24.96
N LYS A 217 9.98 -17.99 25.61
CA LYS A 217 9.81 -19.04 26.61
C LYS A 217 9.67 -20.43 25.98
N GLU A 218 9.03 -20.49 24.82
CA GLU A 218 8.72 -21.74 24.12
C GLU A 218 8.95 -21.53 22.62
N ILE A 219 9.50 -22.56 21.98
CA ILE A 219 9.71 -22.63 20.54
C ILE A 219 9.25 -24.01 20.08
N GLU A 220 8.41 -24.04 19.06
CA GLU A 220 8.06 -25.24 18.31
C GLU A 220 8.46 -25.01 16.85
N VAL A 221 9.07 -26.03 16.21
CA VAL A 221 9.43 -25.96 14.80
C VAL A 221 8.81 -27.13 14.06
N VAL A 222 8.20 -26.83 12.92
CA VAL A 222 7.63 -27.81 12.00
C VAL A 222 8.29 -27.66 10.64
N ALA A 223 8.76 -28.78 10.09
CA ALA A 223 9.12 -28.87 8.68
C ALA A 223 7.88 -29.25 7.85
N SER A 224 7.65 -28.53 6.76
CA SER A 224 6.63 -28.82 5.77
C SER A 224 7.28 -29.05 4.40
N PHE A 225 6.65 -29.92 3.60
CA PHE A 225 7.19 -30.43 2.35
C PHE A 225 6.24 -30.12 1.17
N PRO A 226 6.14 -28.86 0.71
CA PRO A 226 5.21 -28.49 -0.35
C PRO A 226 5.46 -29.29 -1.63
N GLY A 227 4.40 -29.94 -2.14
CA GLY A 227 4.47 -30.76 -3.34
C GLY A 227 4.91 -32.22 -3.11
N GLU A 228 5.11 -32.62 -1.86
CA GLU A 228 5.36 -34.01 -1.47
C GLU A 228 4.15 -34.59 -0.72
N GLU A 229 3.89 -35.90 -0.83
CA GLU A 229 2.87 -36.61 -0.01
C GLU A 229 3.33 -36.86 1.44
N ARG A 230 4.44 -36.22 1.84
CA ARG A 230 5.05 -36.37 3.15
C ARG A 230 4.30 -35.50 4.17
N PRO A 231 3.90 -36.06 5.34
CA PRO A 231 3.31 -35.25 6.39
C PRO A 231 4.34 -34.28 6.99
N ASP A 232 3.84 -33.16 7.51
CA ASP A 232 4.64 -32.22 8.29
C ASP A 232 5.33 -32.92 9.48
N GLU A 233 6.57 -32.51 9.77
CA GLU A 233 7.42 -33.12 10.79
C GLU A 233 7.73 -32.13 11.90
N ALA A 234 7.35 -32.45 13.15
CA ALA A 234 7.76 -31.67 14.31
C ALA A 234 9.24 -31.95 14.64
N LEU A 235 10.03 -30.89 14.78
CA LEU A 235 11.46 -30.97 15.02
C LEU A 235 11.79 -30.68 16.49
N SER A 236 12.77 -31.41 17.04
CA SER A 236 13.28 -31.13 18.38
C SER A 236 14.11 -29.86 18.37
N VAL A 237 13.80 -28.94 19.29
CA VAL A 237 14.52 -27.67 19.45
C VAL A 237 15.27 -27.70 20.78
N GLU A 238 16.58 -27.48 20.73
CA GLU A 238 17.44 -27.38 21.90
C GLU A 238 18.32 -26.13 21.77
N ASN A 239 18.36 -25.29 22.81
CA ASN A 239 19.17 -24.06 22.84
C ASN A 239 18.93 -23.16 21.60
N ASN A 240 17.66 -22.94 21.25
CA ASN A 240 17.23 -22.19 20.05
C ASN A 240 17.85 -22.71 18.75
N SER A 241 18.17 -24.00 18.70
CA SER A 241 18.72 -24.65 17.52
C SER A 241 17.97 -25.95 17.24
N PHE A 242 17.94 -26.36 15.97
CA PHE A 242 17.34 -27.63 15.55
C PHE A 242 18.08 -28.17 14.33
N GLN A 243 17.79 -29.40 13.92
CA GLN A 243 18.34 -29.99 12.69
C GLN A 243 17.34 -29.94 11.56
N LEU A 244 17.79 -29.62 10.35
CA LEU A 244 16.97 -29.73 9.14
C LEU A 244 16.37 -31.13 9.01
N ALA A 245 15.15 -31.20 8.47
CA ALA A 245 14.48 -32.46 8.22
C ALA A 245 15.30 -33.32 7.25
N ALA A 246 15.23 -34.63 7.40
CA ALA A 246 15.92 -35.54 6.48
C ALA A 246 15.28 -35.45 5.08
N GLY A 247 16.08 -35.45 4.03
CA GLY A 247 15.61 -35.53 2.65
C GLY A 247 16.11 -34.37 1.79
N SER A 248 16.13 -34.59 0.48
CA SER A 248 16.44 -33.54 -0.49
C SER A 248 15.20 -32.77 -0.91
N GLY A 249 15.38 -31.56 -1.44
CA GLY A 249 14.30 -30.74 -1.97
C GLY A 249 14.10 -29.46 -1.18
N LYS A 250 13.03 -28.74 -1.51
CA LYS A 250 12.67 -27.49 -0.82
C LYS A 250 11.80 -27.81 0.38
N HIS A 251 12.28 -27.42 1.56
CA HIS A 251 11.53 -27.59 2.81
C HIS A 251 11.19 -26.23 3.38
N LEU A 252 9.98 -26.09 3.90
CA LEU A 252 9.58 -24.92 4.68
C LEU A 252 9.75 -25.24 6.17
N TYR A 253 10.33 -24.30 6.91
CA TYR A 253 10.48 -24.39 8.35
C TYR A 253 9.63 -23.31 9.00
N ILE A 254 8.61 -23.76 9.72
CA ILE A 254 7.63 -22.91 10.40
C ILE A 254 7.99 -22.92 11.88
N ILE A 255 8.33 -21.75 12.40
CA ILE A 255 8.65 -21.54 13.81
C ILE A 255 7.42 -20.96 14.48
N GLN A 256 6.98 -21.54 15.58
CA GLN A 256 6.00 -20.94 16.49
C GLN A 256 6.72 -20.61 17.80
N ALA A 257 6.67 -19.37 18.23
CA ALA A 257 7.36 -18.92 19.43
C ALA A 257 6.40 -18.17 20.37
N ARG A 258 6.59 -18.36 21.68
CA ARG A 258 5.78 -17.73 22.74
C ARG A 258 6.64 -16.96 23.73
N TRP A 259 6.13 -15.80 24.13
CA TRP A 259 6.68 -14.89 25.13
C TRP A 259 5.59 -14.55 26.16
N PRO A 260 5.94 -13.93 27.31
CA PRO A 260 4.94 -13.34 28.21
C PRO A 260 3.93 -12.42 27.51
N GLN A 261 4.39 -11.69 26.49
CA GLN A 261 3.63 -10.71 25.73
C GLN A 261 2.67 -11.34 24.71
N GLY A 262 2.90 -12.59 24.30
CA GLY A 262 2.09 -13.23 23.27
C GLY A 262 2.85 -14.25 22.43
N SER A 263 2.37 -14.48 21.22
CA SER A 263 2.91 -15.49 20.31
C SER A 263 3.03 -14.97 18.90
N ALA A 264 4.01 -15.46 18.17
CA ALA A 264 4.22 -15.17 16.77
C ALA A 264 4.71 -16.42 16.03
N SER A 265 4.37 -16.50 14.75
CA SER A 265 4.97 -17.47 13.85
C SER A 265 5.96 -16.83 12.88
N TYR A 266 6.87 -17.65 12.36
CA TYR A 266 7.86 -17.26 11.37
C TYR A 266 8.04 -18.39 10.37
N VAL A 267 8.44 -18.07 9.14
CA VAL A 267 8.72 -19.07 8.10
C VAL A 267 9.98 -18.74 7.32
N PHE A 268 10.70 -19.79 6.92
CA PHE A 268 11.73 -19.72 5.90
C PHE A 268 11.82 -21.01 5.08
N GLU A 269 12.35 -20.93 3.86
CA GLU A 269 12.65 -22.05 2.96
C GLU A 269 14.15 -22.39 2.99
N VAL A 270 14.48 -23.67 2.92
CA VAL A 270 15.85 -24.15 2.65
C VAL A 270 15.79 -25.15 1.50
N GLU A 271 16.75 -25.06 0.58
CA GLU A 271 16.98 -26.09 -0.43
C GLU A 271 17.98 -27.12 0.10
N CYS A 272 17.47 -28.29 0.48
CA CYS A 272 18.24 -29.38 1.08
C CYS A 272 18.80 -30.31 0.01
N SER A 273 20.06 -30.69 0.19
CA SER A 273 20.67 -31.84 -0.48
C SER A 273 20.71 -33.05 0.45
N ALA A 274 20.75 -34.26 -0.09
CA ALA A 274 20.87 -35.48 0.72
C ALA A 274 22.22 -35.49 1.46
N SER A 275 22.23 -35.95 2.71
CA SER A 275 23.47 -36.23 3.43
C SER A 275 24.25 -37.31 2.69
N LYS A 276 25.55 -37.11 2.47
CA LYS A 276 26.43 -38.21 2.06
C LYS A 276 26.59 -39.11 3.29
N GLU A 277 26.08 -40.34 3.19
CA GLU A 277 26.36 -41.42 4.13
C GLU A 277 27.88 -41.66 4.28
#